data_AF-A0A2H0PZL3-F1
#
_entry.id   AF-A0A2H0PZL3-F1
#
_cell.length_a   1.000
_cell.length_b   1.000
_cell.length_c   1.000
_cell.angle_alpha   90.00
_cell.angle_beta   90.00
_cell.angle_gamma   90.00
#
_symmetry.space_group_name_H-M   'P 1'
#
loop_
_entity.id
_entity.type
_entity.pdbx_description
1 polymer ?
#
loop_
_entity_poly.entity_id
_entity_poly.type
_entity_poly.pdbx_seq_one_letter_code
_entity_poly.pdbx_strand_id
1 'polypeptide(L)'
;MDDSSFTFKGQRANEVVKRVIRRHPIVFFWPLLQTTLALAIAVVVFVYFDFGLVFYIIGGAAALFSFGVIFKANFLYQNSFCLITNQRVINVDQRSFFDRQITETDYSKIQDVTNATVGIIGTTFNIGEIVIQTAGTQNQLIIKKIPDPYQIQQEITKNIQRS
;
A
#
# COMPACT_ATOMS: atom_id res chain seq x y z
N MET A 1 9.97 17.74 3.80
CA MET A 1 10.30 17.60 2.36
C MET A 1 9.18 18.28 1.61
N ASP A 2 9.50 19.25 0.77
CA ASP A 2 8.51 20.00 -0.02
C ASP A 2 8.11 19.13 -1.21
N ASP A 3 6.98 18.42 -1.10
CA ASP A 3 6.47 17.46 -2.11
C ASP A 3 6.02 18.16 -3.42
N SER A 4 6.10 19.49 -3.50
CA SER A 4 5.61 20.31 -4.62
C SER A 4 6.38 20.14 -5.93
N SER A 5 7.58 19.56 -5.91
CA SER A 5 8.39 19.29 -7.12
C SER A 5 8.20 17.89 -7.71
N PHE A 6 7.24 17.10 -7.20
CA PHE A 6 7.00 15.75 -7.72
C PHE A 6 6.25 15.82 -9.06
N THR A 7 6.95 15.53 -10.16
CA THR A 7 6.37 15.43 -11.50
C THR A 7 6.09 13.97 -11.86
N PHE A 8 4.92 13.69 -12.44
CA PHE A 8 4.57 12.33 -12.89
C PHE A 8 4.03 12.31 -14.32
N LYS A 9 4.14 11.16 -14.97
CA LYS A 9 3.67 10.95 -16.34
C LYS A 9 2.13 11.06 -16.39
N GLY A 10 1.60 12.03 -17.13
CA GLY A 10 0.15 12.30 -17.22
C GLY A 10 -0.35 13.48 -16.36
N GLN A 11 0.56 14.27 -15.79
CA GLN A 11 0.24 15.49 -15.06
C GLN A 11 -0.40 16.55 -15.97
N ARG A 12 -1.54 17.12 -15.55
CA ARG A 12 -2.26 18.16 -16.31
C ARG A 12 -1.55 19.51 -16.19
N ALA A 13 -1.86 20.43 -17.11
CA ALA A 13 -1.38 21.81 -17.02
C ALA A 13 -1.83 22.44 -15.69
N ASN A 14 -0.91 23.10 -14.98
CA ASN A 14 -1.13 23.69 -13.65
C ASN A 14 -1.56 22.70 -12.54
N GLU A 15 -1.34 21.39 -12.73
CA GLU A 15 -1.53 20.40 -11.67
C GLU A 15 -0.28 20.38 -10.78
N VAL A 16 -0.44 20.56 -9.48
CA VAL A 16 0.64 20.54 -8.48
C VAL A 16 0.34 19.45 -7.46
N VAL A 17 1.32 18.59 -7.19
CA VAL A 17 1.21 17.56 -6.16
C VAL A 17 1.37 18.22 -4.79
N LYS A 18 0.34 18.10 -3.95
CA LYS A 18 0.36 18.64 -2.58
C LYS A 18 0.97 17.64 -1.60
N ARG A 19 0.67 16.37 -1.79
CA ARG A 19 1.10 15.31 -0.87
C ARG A 19 1.20 13.95 -1.56
N VAL A 20 2.23 13.21 -1.19
CA VAL A 20 2.38 11.79 -1.57
C VAL A 20 2.14 10.92 -0.34
N ILE A 21 1.11 10.07 -0.40
CA ILE A 21 0.78 9.12 0.66
C ILE A 21 1.24 7.74 0.25
N ARG A 22 2.02 7.10 1.13
CA ARG A 22 2.43 5.71 0.96
C ARG A 22 1.64 4.80 1.87
N ARG A 23 1.57 3.51 1.50
CA ARG A 23 1.01 2.48 2.37
C ARG A 23 1.80 2.41 3.68
N HIS A 24 1.13 1.99 4.74
CA HIS A 24 1.75 1.79 6.04
C HIS A 24 2.67 0.55 6.02
N PRO A 25 3.85 0.57 6.67
CA PRO A 25 4.77 -0.58 6.72
C PRO A 25 4.18 -1.88 7.28
N ILE A 26 3.03 -1.83 7.95
CA ILE A 26 2.33 -3.03 8.44
C ILE A 26 1.99 -4.02 7.33
N VAL A 27 1.99 -3.60 6.06
CA VAL A 27 1.86 -4.53 4.93
C VAL A 27 2.92 -5.63 4.93
N PHE A 28 4.09 -5.38 5.55
CA PHE A 28 5.18 -6.34 5.68
C PHE A 28 4.96 -7.39 6.77
N PHE A 29 3.96 -7.22 7.66
CA PHE A 29 3.71 -8.15 8.76
C PHE A 29 3.44 -9.59 8.26
N TRP A 30 2.53 -9.74 7.29
CA TRP A 30 2.18 -11.05 6.73
C TRP A 30 3.34 -11.71 5.97
N PRO A 31 4.05 -11.01 5.06
CA PRO A 31 5.28 -11.52 4.45
C PRO A 31 6.33 -11.96 5.47
N LEU A 32 6.57 -11.14 6.50
CA LEU A 32 7.57 -11.43 7.52
C LEU A 32 7.20 -12.68 8.31
N LEU A 33 5.93 -12.83 8.69
CA LEU A 33 5.43 -14.04 9.34
C LEU A 33 5.65 -15.30 8.48
N GLN A 34 5.34 -15.25 7.19
CA GLN A 34 5.58 -16.36 6.25
C GLN A 34 7.07 -16.73 6.16
N THR A 35 7.96 -15.73 6.12
CA THR A 35 9.40 -15.97 6.08
C THR A 35 9.92 -16.58 7.39
N THR A 36 9.45 -16.10 8.54
CA THR A 36 9.82 -16.66 9.85
C THR A 36 9.39 -18.11 9.96
N LEU A 37 8.17 -18.45 9.52
CA LEU A 37 7.68 -19.83 9.52
C LEU A 37 8.50 -20.73 8.58
N ALA A 38 8.83 -20.26 7.37
CA ALA A 38 9.66 -21.01 6.44
C ALA A 38 11.06 -21.30 7.01
N LEU A 39 11.69 -20.30 7.64
CA LEU A 39 12.99 -20.48 8.30
C LEU A 39 12.90 -21.39 9.53
N ALA A 40 11.84 -21.27 10.33
CA ALA A 40 11.61 -22.16 11.46
C ALA A 40 11.52 -23.63 11.02
N ILE A 41 10.84 -23.92 9.91
CA ILE A 41 10.78 -25.27 9.31
C ILE A 41 12.18 -25.75 8.90
N ALA A 42 12.98 -24.89 8.26
CA ALA A 42 14.35 -25.24 7.88
C ALA A 42 15.23 -25.54 9.10
N VAL A 43 15.07 -24.80 10.21
CA VAL A 43 15.77 -25.05 11.47
C VAL A 43 15.30 -26.36 12.13
N VAL A 44 14.01 -26.68 12.09
CA VAL A 44 13.51 -27.97 12.58
C VAL A 44 14.14 -29.11 11.78
N VAL A 45 14.13 -29.04 10.45
CA VAL A 45 14.78 -30.04 9.59
C VAL A 45 16.26 -30.19 9.94
N PHE A 46 16.95 -29.07 10.15
CA PHE A 46 18.36 -29.07 10.57
C PHE A 46 18.58 -29.88 11.86
N VAL A 47 17.75 -29.68 12.87
CA VAL A 47 17.87 -30.36 14.17
C VAL A 47 17.70 -31.88 14.07
N TYR A 48 16.86 -32.37 13.14
CA TYR A 48 16.52 -33.79 13.05
C TYR A 48 17.29 -34.58 11.98
N PHE A 49 17.85 -33.94 10.95
CA PHE A 49 18.38 -34.61 9.75
C PHE A 49 19.87 -34.35 9.46
N ASP A 50 20.60 -33.68 10.36
CA ASP A 50 22.02 -33.28 10.23
C ASP A 50 22.33 -32.47 8.95
N PHE A 51 23.60 -32.08 8.75
CA PHE A 51 24.09 -31.34 7.56
C PHE A 51 24.18 -32.22 6.30
N GLY A 52 23.12 -32.96 5.99
CA GLY A 52 23.01 -33.77 4.77
C GLY A 52 22.49 -33.00 3.55
N LEU A 53 22.44 -33.68 2.41
CA LEU A 53 21.88 -33.15 1.15
C LEU A 53 20.44 -32.62 1.34
N VAL A 54 19.64 -33.27 2.18
CA VAL A 54 18.26 -32.86 2.51
C VAL A 54 18.21 -31.49 3.18
N PHE A 55 19.15 -31.20 4.10
CA PHE A 55 19.25 -29.89 4.75
C PHE A 55 19.55 -28.78 3.74
N TYR A 56 20.53 -28.98 2.85
CA TYR A 56 20.87 -27.97 1.85
C TYR A 56 19.73 -27.69 0.88
N ILE A 57 18.98 -28.73 0.47
CA ILE A 57 17.81 -28.56 -0.39
C ILE A 57 16.71 -27.77 0.32
N ILE A 58 16.35 -28.17 1.55
CA ILE A 58 15.24 -27.55 2.28
C ILE A 58 15.61 -26.13 2.73
N GLY A 59 16.83 -25.94 3.26
CA GLY A 59 17.34 -24.63 3.63
C GLY A 59 17.45 -23.68 2.42
N GLY A 60 17.96 -24.17 1.30
CA GLY A 60 18.01 -23.42 0.05
C GLY A 60 16.62 -23.04 -0.47
N ALA A 61 15.66 -23.98 -0.45
CA ALA A 61 14.28 -23.72 -0.83
C ALA A 61 13.61 -22.69 0.09
N ALA A 62 13.80 -22.81 1.41
CA ALA A 62 13.26 -21.85 2.38
C ALA A 62 13.87 -20.45 2.21
N ALA A 63 15.16 -20.36 1.92
CA ALA A 63 15.84 -19.09 1.64
C ALA A 63 15.31 -18.44 0.34
N LEU A 64 15.19 -19.21 -0.75
CA LEU A 64 14.64 -18.72 -2.02
C LEU A 64 13.18 -18.28 -1.88
N PHE A 65 12.37 -19.05 -1.16
CA PHE A 65 10.99 -18.71 -0.86
C PHE A 65 10.91 -17.40 -0.05
N SER A 66 11.71 -17.29 1.01
CA SER A 66 11.74 -16.09 1.86
C SER A 66 12.16 -14.86 1.07
N PHE A 67 13.20 -14.99 0.23
CA PHE A 67 13.63 -13.92 -0.68
C PHE A 67 12.50 -13.51 -1.62
N GLY A 68 11.83 -14.45 -2.28
CA GLY A 68 10.74 -14.16 -3.21
C GLY A 68 9.56 -13.44 -2.54
N VAL A 69 9.19 -13.86 -1.33
CA VAL A 69 8.10 -13.24 -0.55
C VAL A 69 8.46 -11.80 -0.15
N ILE A 70 9.65 -11.56 0.40
CA ILE A 70 10.08 -10.22 0.81
C ILE A 70 10.28 -9.32 -0.41
N PHE A 71 10.89 -9.82 -1.48
CA PHE A 71 11.08 -9.09 -2.72
C PHE A 71 9.75 -8.64 -3.30
N LYS A 72 8.77 -9.56 -3.40
CA LYS A 72 7.41 -9.23 -3.85
C LYS A 72 6.77 -8.17 -2.95
N ALA A 73 6.79 -8.36 -1.63
CA ALA A 73 6.20 -7.41 -0.69
C ALA A 73 6.80 -6.01 -0.83
N ASN A 74 8.13 -5.93 -1.00
CA ASN A 74 8.85 -4.69 -1.17
C ASN A 74 8.50 -4.00 -2.49
N PHE A 75 8.44 -4.76 -3.60
CA PHE A 75 8.02 -4.26 -4.90
C PHE A 75 6.59 -3.67 -4.86
N LEU A 76 5.64 -4.38 -4.25
CA LEU A 76 4.27 -3.89 -4.12
C LEU A 76 4.21 -2.64 -3.23
N TYR A 77 5.00 -2.60 -2.14
CA TYR A 77 5.05 -1.46 -1.24
C TYR A 77 5.60 -0.21 -1.90
N GLN A 78 6.72 -0.31 -2.64
CA GLN A 78 7.33 0.83 -3.32
C GLN A 78 6.45 1.38 -4.44
N ASN A 79 5.73 0.51 -5.15
CA ASN A 79 4.94 0.88 -6.32
C ASN A 79 3.48 1.21 -5.99
N SER A 80 3.08 1.13 -4.73
CA SER A 80 1.72 1.50 -4.29
C SER A 80 1.73 2.80 -3.51
N PHE A 81 1.13 3.84 -4.09
CA PHE A 81 1.07 5.17 -3.51
C PHE A 81 -0.17 5.93 -3.97
N CYS A 82 -0.58 6.92 -3.19
CA CYS A 82 -1.63 7.85 -3.55
C CYS A 82 -1.06 9.27 -3.63
N LEU A 83 -1.45 10.00 -4.66
CA LEU A 83 -1.12 11.41 -4.86
C LEU A 83 -2.37 12.25 -4.62
N ILE A 84 -2.23 13.26 -3.77
CA ILE A 84 -3.22 14.32 -3.59
C ILE A 84 -2.69 15.54 -4.33
N THR A 85 -3.41 15.97 -5.37
CA THR A 85 -3.04 17.16 -6.16
C THR A 85 -3.98 18.33 -5.84
N ASN A 86 -3.81 19.46 -6.51
CA ASN A 86 -4.77 20.57 -6.44
C ASN A 86 -6.04 20.33 -7.29
N GLN A 87 -6.08 19.31 -8.15
CA GLN A 87 -7.20 19.07 -9.08
C GLN A 87 -7.93 17.75 -8.83
N ARG A 88 -7.23 16.72 -8.36
CA ARG A 88 -7.76 15.36 -8.21
C ARG A 88 -6.96 14.53 -7.21
N VAL A 89 -7.53 13.39 -6.85
CA VAL A 89 -6.84 12.32 -6.11
C VAL A 89 -6.51 11.19 -7.08
N ILE A 90 -5.26 10.73 -7.08
CA ILE A 90 -4.78 9.63 -7.91
C ILE A 90 -4.29 8.53 -6.98
N ASN A 91 -4.86 7.33 -7.11
CA ASN A 91 -4.43 6.16 -6.37
C ASN A 91 -3.78 5.16 -7.33
N VAL A 92 -2.54 4.78 -7.03
CA VAL A 92 -1.78 3.76 -7.74
C VAL A 92 -1.71 2.54 -6.83
N ASP A 93 -2.38 1.46 -7.22
CA ASP A 93 -2.38 0.18 -6.52
C ASP A 93 -1.61 -0.86 -7.35
N GLN A 94 -0.42 -1.23 -6.87
CA GLN A 94 0.31 -2.38 -7.39
C GLN A 94 -0.17 -3.64 -6.67
N ARG A 95 -0.87 -4.54 -7.38
CA ARG A 95 -1.45 -5.77 -6.82
C ARG A 95 -0.56 -7.00 -7.03
N SER A 96 0.15 -7.05 -8.16
CA SER A 96 1.13 -8.08 -8.51
C SER A 96 2.25 -7.48 -9.35
N PHE A 97 3.24 -8.24 -9.82
CA PHE A 97 4.32 -7.71 -10.67
C PHE A 97 3.82 -7.10 -12.00
N PHE A 98 2.74 -7.65 -12.54
CA PHE A 98 2.16 -7.25 -13.83
C PHE A 98 0.71 -6.76 -13.71
N ASP A 99 0.22 -6.57 -12.49
CA ASP A 99 -1.12 -6.06 -12.22
C ASP A 99 -0.99 -4.73 -11.46
N ARG A 100 -1.29 -3.65 -12.17
CA ARG A 100 -1.27 -2.29 -11.66
C ARG A 100 -2.60 -1.62 -12.00
N GLN A 101 -3.28 -1.15 -10.97
CA GLN A 101 -4.51 -0.38 -11.11
C GLN A 101 -4.23 1.08 -10.79
N ILE A 102 -4.63 1.98 -11.69
CA ILE A 102 -4.58 3.42 -11.47
C ILE A 102 -6.03 3.91 -11.45
N THR A 103 -6.41 4.58 -10.37
CA THR A 103 -7.75 5.15 -10.21
C THR A 103 -7.60 6.63 -9.93
N GLU A 104 -8.30 7.45 -10.71
CA GLU A 104 -8.25 8.90 -10.61
C GLU A 104 -9.64 9.44 -10.31
N THR A 105 -9.72 10.48 -9.49
CA THR A 105 -10.99 11.09 -9.11
C THR A 105 -10.82 12.59 -8.98
N ASP A 106 -11.46 13.32 -9.89
CA ASP A 106 -11.54 14.79 -9.86
C ASP A 106 -12.34 15.26 -8.64
N TYR A 107 -11.90 16.34 -7.97
CA TYR A 107 -12.60 16.85 -6.77
C TYR A 107 -14.06 17.21 -7.05
N SER A 108 -14.37 17.71 -8.24
CA SER A 108 -15.72 18.07 -8.67
C SER A 108 -16.69 16.89 -8.79
N LYS A 109 -16.18 15.65 -8.85
CA LYS A 109 -16.99 14.43 -8.95
C LYS A 109 -17.13 13.71 -7.61
N ILE A 110 -16.40 14.13 -6.57
CA ILE A 110 -16.46 13.52 -5.25
C ILE A 110 -17.78 13.90 -4.60
N GLN A 111 -18.53 12.89 -4.16
CA GLN A 111 -19.77 13.09 -3.41
C GLN A 111 -19.54 12.93 -1.92
N ASP A 112 -18.80 11.90 -1.54
CA ASP A 112 -18.50 11.60 -0.14
C ASP A 112 -17.10 11.03 0.02
N VAL A 113 -16.50 11.32 1.18
CA VAL A 113 -15.19 10.82 1.59
C VAL A 113 -15.34 10.23 2.98
N THR A 114 -15.36 8.90 3.03
CA THR A 114 -15.48 8.15 4.27
C THR A 114 -14.11 7.62 4.69
N ASN A 115 -13.77 7.74 5.97
CA ASN A 115 -12.65 7.01 6.56
C ASN A 115 -13.17 5.78 7.30
N ALA A 116 -12.41 4.68 7.28
CA ALA A 116 -12.72 3.49 8.05
C ALA A 116 -11.45 2.96 8.73
N THR A 117 -11.50 2.83 10.05
CA THR A 117 -10.45 2.23 10.87
C THR A 117 -11.05 1.03 11.58
N VAL A 118 -10.55 -0.17 11.30
CA VAL A 118 -11.15 -1.43 11.77
C VAL A 118 -10.16 -2.20 12.66
N GLY A 119 -10.66 -2.66 13.81
CA GLY A 119 -9.96 -3.57 14.71
C GLY A 119 -8.89 -2.92 15.59
N ILE A 120 -8.42 -3.69 16.57
CA ILE A 120 -7.49 -3.24 17.62
C ILE A 120 -6.19 -2.69 17.02
N ILE A 121 -5.64 -3.38 16.00
CA ILE A 121 -4.40 -2.97 15.32
C ILE A 121 -4.62 -1.64 14.58
N GLY A 122 -5.76 -1.48 13.89
CA GLY A 122 -6.09 -0.25 13.18
C GLY A 122 -6.20 0.95 14.13
N THR A 123 -6.89 0.77 15.27
CA THR A 123 -7.04 1.82 16.29
C THR A 123 -5.73 2.14 16.99
N THR A 124 -4.93 1.14 17.33
CA THR A 124 -3.68 1.32 18.11
C THR A 124 -2.58 1.98 17.27
N PHE A 125 -2.45 1.60 16.00
CA PHE A 125 -1.42 2.12 15.10
C PHE A 125 -1.93 3.24 14.19
N ASN A 126 -3.16 3.70 14.37
CA ASN A 126 -3.85 4.69 13.53
C ASN A 126 -3.77 4.35 12.02
N ILE A 127 -4.15 3.12 11.69
CA ILE A 127 -4.13 2.58 10.33
C ILE A 127 -5.56 2.32 9.88
N GLY A 128 -5.93 2.85 8.73
CA GLY A 128 -7.24 2.58 8.16
C GLY A 128 -7.24 2.64 6.64
N GLU A 129 -8.42 2.90 6.12
CA GLU A 129 -8.68 3.09 4.70
C GLU A 129 -9.55 4.32 4.46
N ILE A 130 -9.40 4.90 3.28
CA ILE A 130 -10.29 5.95 2.78
C ILE A 130 -11.07 5.41 1.60
N VAL A 131 -12.36 5.68 1.63
CA VAL A 131 -13.32 5.39 0.58
C VAL A 131 -13.82 6.71 0.02
N ILE A 132 -13.54 6.97 -1.25
CA ILE A 132 -14.06 8.12 -1.98
C ILE A 132 -15.15 7.62 -2.92
N GLN A 133 -16.36 8.14 -2.74
CA GLN A 133 -17.49 7.87 -3.61
C GLN A 133 -17.66 9.01 -4.60
N THR A 134 -17.91 8.67 -5.87
CA THR A 134 -18.08 9.67 -6.93
C THR A 134 -19.49 9.65 -7.49
N ALA A 135 -19.89 10.76 -8.12
CA ALA A 135 -21.15 10.89 -8.83
C ALA A 135 -21.16 9.97 -10.06
N GLY A 136 -21.54 8.71 -9.85
CA GLY A 136 -21.62 7.66 -10.87
C GLY A 136 -21.79 6.29 -10.23
N THR A 137 -22.58 5.42 -10.87
CA THR A 137 -23.13 4.20 -10.26
C THR A 137 -22.09 3.16 -9.81
N GLN A 138 -20.80 3.28 -10.19
CA GLN A 138 -19.76 2.27 -9.88
C GLN A 138 -18.33 2.79 -9.66
N ASN A 139 -18.08 4.11 -9.61
CA ASN A 139 -16.72 4.61 -9.41
C ASN A 139 -16.46 4.92 -7.93
N GLN A 140 -15.86 3.96 -7.24
CA GLN A 140 -15.34 4.11 -5.88
C GLN A 140 -13.81 4.02 -5.91
N LEU A 141 -13.14 4.98 -5.29
CA LEU A 141 -11.70 4.94 -5.09
C LEU A 141 -11.43 4.53 -3.64
N ILE A 142 -10.72 3.41 -3.46
CA ILE A 142 -10.40 2.85 -2.14
C ILE A 142 -8.90 2.88 -1.93
N ILE A 143 -8.46 3.57 -0.87
CA ILE A 143 -7.06 3.65 -0.47
C ILE A 143 -6.90 2.88 0.84
N LYS A 144 -6.24 1.72 0.78
CA LYS A 144 -6.13 0.80 1.92
C LYS A 144 -4.82 0.94 2.67
N LYS A 145 -4.86 0.66 3.97
CA LYS A 145 -3.69 0.55 4.86
C LYS A 145 -2.85 1.83 4.86
N ILE A 146 -3.50 2.96 5.05
CA ILE A 146 -2.86 4.28 5.13
C ILE A 146 -2.64 4.70 6.58
N PRO A 147 -1.53 5.42 6.87
CA PRO A 147 -1.36 6.07 8.16
C PRO A 147 -2.31 7.26 8.28
N ASP A 148 -2.94 7.40 9.44
CA ASP A 148 -3.79 8.53 9.80
C ASP A 148 -4.86 8.88 8.74
N PRO A 149 -5.85 7.98 8.54
CA PRO A 149 -6.88 8.17 7.53
C PRO A 149 -7.76 9.40 7.82
N TYR A 150 -7.84 9.85 9.08
CA TYR A 150 -8.60 11.03 9.46
C TYR A 150 -7.97 12.31 8.91
N GLN A 151 -6.66 12.50 9.10
CA GLN A 151 -5.96 13.66 8.54
C GLN A 151 -6.08 13.74 7.02
N ILE A 152 -5.93 12.60 6.34
CA ILE A 152 -6.00 12.53 4.88
C ILE A 152 -7.41 12.86 4.39
N GLN A 153 -8.45 12.35 5.07
CA GLN A 153 -9.84 12.70 4.75
C GLN A 153 -10.05 14.21 4.86
N GLN A 154 -9.64 14.84 5.97
CA GLN A 154 -9.77 16.29 6.15
C GLN A 154 -9.06 17.08 5.05
N GLU A 155 -7.87 16.63 4.63
CA GLU A 155 -7.12 17.26 3.54
C GLU A 155 -7.87 17.19 2.21
N ILE A 156 -8.46 16.03 1.88
CA ILE A 156 -9.28 15.85 0.69
C ILE A 156 -10.52 16.75 0.75
N THR A 157 -11.27 16.75 1.86
CA THR A 157 -12.47 17.58 2.05
C THR A 157 -12.16 19.07 1.92
N LYS A 158 -11.03 19.53 2.47
CA LYS A 158 -10.57 20.92 2.33
C LYS A 158 -10.27 21.30 0.88
N ASN A 159 -9.75 20.38 0.08
CA ASN A 159 -9.48 20.62 -1.34
C ASN A 159 -10.77 20.69 -2.17
N ILE A 160 -11.80 19.91 -1.83
CA ILE A 160 -13.13 19.97 -2.48
C ILE A 160 -13.77 21.36 -2.31
N GLN A 161 -13.64 21.99 -1.13
CA GLN A 161 -14.21 23.32 -0.89
C GLN A 161 -13.51 24.46 -1.65
N ARG A 162 -12.31 24.21 -2.19
CA ARG A 162 -11.49 25.22 -2.87
C ARG A 162 -11.49 25.08 -4.40
N SER A 163 -12.03 23.98 -4.92
CA SER A 163 -12.13 23.66 -6.35
C SER A 163 -13.47 24.12 -6.92
#